data_AF-A0A5B8CPR6-F1
#
_entry.id   AF-A0A5B8CPR6-F1
#
_cell.length_a   1.000
_cell.length_b   1.000
_cell.length_c   1.000
_cell.angle_alpha   90.00
_cell.angle_beta   90.00
_cell.angle_gamma   90.00
#
_symmetry.space_group_name_H-M   'P 1'
#
loop_
_entity.id
_entity.type
_entity.pdbx_description
1 polymer ?
#
loop_
_entity_poly.entity_id
_entity_poly.type
_entity_poly.pdbx_seq_one_letter_code
_entity_poly.pdbx_strand_id
1 'polypeptide(L)'
;MMTLQHYRCGLAVGLLTLGLAGCDQAPETENARDNTRLEEQAPLETTASEIAKEYADNAVAADNKFKDRTFNVSGTIVDVNKNAINEPFVSLQGGVDATKEPQFAFIVSDREKAFKLKPGQHIKLQCKGLGDLAEAPMAGECKVLE
;
A
#
# COMPACT_ATOMS: atom_id res chain seq x y z
N MET A 1 -3.92 -20.98 48.43
CA MET A 1 -4.61 -22.28 48.58
C MET A 1 -5.29 -22.57 47.24
N MET A 2 -4.57 -23.23 46.34
CA MET A 2 -5.02 -23.61 44.99
C MET A 2 -5.78 -24.93 45.07
N THR A 3 -6.98 -24.99 44.49
CA THR A 3 -7.71 -26.23 44.16
C THR A 3 -7.33 -26.59 42.71
N LEU A 4 -6.40 -27.53 42.50
CA LEU A 4 -6.60 -28.97 42.29
C LEU A 4 -7.40 -29.36 41.02
N GLN A 5 -6.92 -28.98 39.84
CA GLN A 5 -7.25 -29.70 38.61
C GLN A 5 -6.42 -31.00 38.59
N HIS A 6 -7.12 -32.12 38.54
CA HIS A 6 -6.58 -33.46 38.72
C HIS A 6 -5.69 -33.86 37.52
N TYR A 7 -4.39 -34.02 37.73
CA TYR A 7 -3.54 -34.82 36.84
C TYR A 7 -3.36 -36.19 37.49
N ARG A 8 -3.94 -37.22 36.88
CA ARG A 8 -3.83 -38.60 37.34
C ARG A 8 -2.37 -39.04 37.19
N CYS A 9 -1.60 -38.93 38.27
CA CYS A 9 -0.36 -39.67 38.44
C CYS A 9 -0.76 -41.09 38.84
N GLY A 10 -0.73 -42.01 37.88
CA GLY A 10 -1.25 -43.37 38.06
C GLY A 10 -0.30 -44.41 37.50
N LEU A 11 0.55 -44.91 38.40
CA LEU A 11 1.12 -46.25 38.45
C LEU A 11 2.11 -46.67 37.36
N ALA A 12 3.39 -46.67 37.78
CA ALA A 12 4.41 -47.54 37.26
C ALA A 12 3.96 -49.01 37.34
N VAL A 13 3.90 -49.68 36.19
CA VAL A 13 4.19 -51.11 36.10
C VAL A 13 5.40 -51.20 35.19
N GLY A 14 6.54 -51.47 35.81
CA GLY A 14 7.79 -51.67 35.09
C GLY A 14 7.68 -52.92 34.21
N LEU A 15 8.15 -52.78 32.97
CA LEU A 15 8.74 -53.89 32.22
C LEU A 15 9.82 -53.28 31.32
N LEU A 16 11.05 -53.74 31.51
CA LEU A 16 12.21 -53.39 30.70
C LEU A 16 11.93 -53.67 29.22
N THR A 17 11.93 -52.62 28.39
CA THR A 17 12.13 -52.76 26.94
C THR A 17 13.08 -51.69 26.45
N LEU A 18 14.01 -52.13 25.61
CA LEU A 18 15.18 -51.44 25.08
C LEU A 18 14.91 -49.98 24.65
N GLY A 19 15.76 -49.08 25.13
CA GLY A 19 15.64 -47.63 24.95
C GLY A 19 15.84 -47.16 23.52
N LEU A 20 14.81 -46.50 23.00
CA LEU A 20 14.89 -45.47 21.97
C LEU A 20 14.56 -44.13 22.62
N ALA A 21 15.16 -43.08 22.07
CA ALA A 21 14.77 -41.67 22.18
C ALA A 21 15.16 -40.90 23.47
N GLY A 22 16.19 -40.06 23.28
CA GLY A 22 16.38 -38.67 23.69
C GLY A 22 15.63 -38.06 24.87
N CYS A 23 16.37 -37.25 25.65
CA CYS A 23 16.05 -35.83 25.85
C CYS A 23 17.27 -35.10 26.44
N ASP A 24 18.05 -34.49 25.54
CA ASP A 24 19.01 -33.43 25.86
C ASP A 24 18.20 -32.15 26.10
N GLN A 25 18.32 -31.52 27.27
CA GLN A 25 17.68 -30.23 27.55
C GLN A 25 18.60 -29.11 27.05
N ALA A 26 18.36 -28.65 25.82
CA ALA A 26 18.92 -27.40 25.33
C ALA A 26 18.18 -26.21 25.97
N PRO A 27 18.87 -25.16 26.44
CA PRO A 27 18.24 -23.97 27.00
C PRO A 27 17.58 -23.17 25.88
N GLU A 28 16.26 -22.98 25.99
CA GLU A 28 15.48 -22.11 25.12
C GLU A 28 15.97 -20.67 25.27
N THR A 29 16.68 -20.19 24.26
CA THR A 29 17.00 -18.78 24.10
C THR A 29 15.68 -18.09 23.81
N GLU A 30 15.18 -17.30 24.77
CA GLU A 30 13.98 -16.49 24.63
C GLU A 30 14.05 -15.71 23.33
N ASN A 31 13.21 -16.14 22.39
CA ASN A 31 12.96 -15.55 21.10
C ASN A 31 12.65 -14.07 21.31
N ALA A 32 13.57 -13.23 20.83
CA ALA A 32 13.40 -11.80 20.70
C ALA A 32 12.02 -11.57 20.07
N ARG A 33 11.13 -10.99 20.87
CA ARG A 33 9.84 -10.50 20.40
C ARG A 33 10.14 -9.58 19.24
N ASP A 34 9.86 -10.10 18.05
CA ASP A 34 9.76 -9.39 16.78
C ASP A 34 8.74 -8.26 16.97
N ASN A 35 9.21 -7.17 17.55
CA ASN A 35 8.63 -5.85 17.36
C ASN A 35 9.03 -5.43 15.95
N THR A 36 8.42 -6.05 14.94
CA THR A 36 8.14 -5.35 13.69
C THR A 36 7.16 -4.24 14.07
N ARG A 37 7.70 -3.17 14.63
CA ARG A 37 7.13 -1.84 14.50
C ARG A 37 6.96 -1.70 13.00
N LEU A 38 5.71 -1.75 12.53
CA LEU A 38 5.37 -1.31 11.17
C LEU A 38 5.97 0.09 11.07
N GLU A 39 7.18 0.18 10.54
CA GLU A 39 7.79 1.45 10.23
C GLU A 39 6.84 2.03 9.21
N GLU A 40 6.15 3.11 9.60
CA GLU A 40 5.34 3.87 8.68
C GLU A 40 6.31 4.46 7.64
N GLN A 41 6.59 3.66 6.62
CA GLN A 41 7.49 4.02 5.55
C GLN A 41 6.91 5.26 4.90
N ALA A 42 7.73 6.29 4.75
CA ALA A 42 7.33 7.49 4.07
C ALA A 42 6.73 7.12 2.68
N PRO A 43 5.64 7.77 2.26
CA PRO A 43 5.06 7.50 0.94
C PRO A 43 6.11 7.64 -0.15
N LEU A 44 6.07 6.75 -1.14
CA LEU A 44 6.89 6.84 -2.35
C LEU A 44 6.74 8.23 -2.97
N GLU A 45 7.84 8.89 -3.31
CA GLU A 45 7.85 10.14 -4.07
C GLU A 45 8.09 9.83 -5.55
N THR A 46 7.27 10.39 -6.45
CA THR A 46 7.35 10.16 -7.90
C THR A 46 6.81 11.37 -8.67
N THR A 47 7.01 11.38 -9.98
CA THR A 47 6.36 12.32 -10.91
C THR A 47 5.26 11.66 -11.74
N ALA A 48 4.34 12.47 -12.27
CA ALA A 48 3.32 11.97 -13.21
C ALA A 48 3.93 11.34 -14.47
N SER A 49 5.00 11.94 -15.02
CA SER A 49 5.72 11.41 -16.18
C SER A 49 6.37 10.06 -15.90
N GLU A 50 6.91 9.84 -14.70
CA GLU A 50 7.46 8.53 -14.32
C GLU A 50 6.36 7.48 -14.18
N ILE A 51 5.22 7.82 -13.57
CA ILE A 51 4.07 6.93 -13.50
C ILE A 51 3.63 6.53 -14.91
N ALA A 52 3.40 7.49 -15.81
CA ALA A 52 3.01 7.24 -17.18
C ALA A 52 4.01 6.34 -17.91
N LYS A 53 5.31 6.62 -17.76
CA LYS A 53 6.37 5.82 -18.35
C LYS A 53 6.35 4.37 -17.83
N GLU A 54 6.22 4.16 -16.54
CA GLU A 54 6.24 2.83 -15.95
C GLU A 54 5.05 1.98 -16.39
N TYR A 55 3.85 2.57 -16.48
CA TYR A 55 2.68 1.86 -17.01
C TYR A 55 2.80 1.58 -18.52
N ALA A 56 3.36 2.51 -19.30
CA ALA A 56 3.61 2.30 -20.72
C ALA A 56 4.67 1.21 -20.98
N ASP A 57 5.70 1.14 -20.14
CA ASP A 57 6.77 0.14 -20.25
C ASP A 57 6.28 -1.25 -19.81
N ASN A 58 5.62 -1.35 -18.65
CA ASN A 58 5.09 -2.60 -18.09
C ASN A 58 4.02 -2.37 -17.01
N ALA A 59 2.75 -2.36 -17.42
CA ALA A 59 1.61 -2.16 -16.52
C ALA A 59 1.53 -3.18 -15.36
N VAL A 60 1.93 -4.44 -15.54
CA VAL A 60 1.90 -5.45 -14.47
C VAL A 60 2.93 -5.14 -13.38
N ALA A 61 4.12 -4.68 -13.78
CA ALA A 61 5.14 -4.24 -12.83
C ALA A 61 4.73 -2.92 -12.15
N ALA A 62 4.15 -1.99 -12.90
CA ALA A 62 3.65 -0.73 -12.36
C ALA A 62 2.52 -0.94 -11.35
N ASP A 63 1.59 -1.87 -11.61
CA ASP A 63 0.52 -2.23 -10.66
C ASP A 63 1.11 -2.72 -9.33
N ASN A 64 2.14 -3.58 -9.35
CA ASN A 64 2.82 -4.02 -8.13
C ASN A 64 3.44 -2.86 -7.33
N LYS A 65 3.80 -1.77 -7.99
CA LYS A 65 4.43 -0.59 -7.38
C LYS A 65 3.40 0.43 -6.88
N PHE A 66 2.33 0.69 -7.63
CA PHE A 66 1.43 1.82 -7.38
C PHE A 66 0.03 1.42 -6.93
N LYS A 67 -0.51 0.30 -7.43
CA LYS A 67 -1.89 -0.10 -7.13
C LYS A 67 -2.05 -0.45 -5.66
N ASP A 68 -3.11 0.08 -5.06
CA ASP A 68 -3.41 -0.04 -3.62
C ASP A 68 -2.31 0.52 -2.70
N ARG A 69 -1.31 1.24 -3.24
CA ARG A 69 -0.24 1.91 -2.48
C ARG A 69 -0.51 3.39 -2.38
N THR A 70 -0.13 3.98 -1.24
CA THR A 70 -0.09 5.42 -1.06
C THR A 70 1.25 5.97 -1.55
N PHE A 71 1.20 7.02 -2.37
CA PHE A 71 2.38 7.70 -2.89
C PHE A 71 2.11 9.20 -3.00
N ASN A 72 3.19 9.97 -3.04
CA ASN A 72 3.19 11.38 -3.35
C ASN A 72 3.64 11.58 -4.80
N VAL A 73 2.88 12.37 -5.55
CA VAL A 73 3.12 12.64 -6.97
C VAL A 73 3.17 14.13 -7.23
N SER A 74 4.11 14.57 -8.05
CA SER A 74 4.14 15.93 -8.58
C SER A 74 3.98 15.95 -10.11
N GLY A 75 3.44 17.06 -10.63
CA GLY A 75 3.28 17.22 -12.07
C GLY A 75 2.60 18.53 -12.47
N THR A 76 2.54 18.78 -13.77
CA THR A 76 1.85 19.94 -14.34
C THR A 76 0.43 19.55 -14.73
N ILE A 77 -0.56 20.30 -14.26
CA ILE A 77 -1.96 20.05 -14.60
C ILE A 77 -2.19 20.38 -16.08
N VAL A 78 -2.73 19.43 -16.84
CA VAL A 78 -3.13 19.61 -18.24
C VAL A 78 -4.65 19.63 -18.43
N ASP A 79 -5.40 18.99 -17.51
CA ASP A 79 -6.86 19.05 -17.49
C ASP A 79 -7.41 19.01 -16.06
N VAL A 80 -8.60 19.58 -15.88
CA VAL A 80 -9.38 19.54 -14.64
C VAL A 80 -10.83 19.23 -15.02
N ASN A 81 -11.33 18.07 -14.60
CA ASN A 81 -12.65 17.60 -15.03
C ASN A 81 -13.38 16.83 -13.92
N LYS A 82 -14.54 16.25 -14.24
CA LYS A 82 -15.31 15.38 -13.35
C LYS A 82 -15.49 14.01 -14.00
N ASN A 83 -15.37 12.95 -13.20
CA ASN A 83 -15.72 11.61 -13.66
C ASN A 83 -17.25 11.41 -13.72
N ALA A 84 -17.69 10.23 -14.16
CA ALA A 84 -19.11 9.91 -14.34
C ALA A 84 -19.95 9.99 -13.04
N ILE A 85 -19.32 9.91 -11.86
CA ILE A 85 -19.96 10.02 -10.55
C ILE A 85 -19.78 11.41 -9.91
N ASN A 86 -19.39 12.41 -10.70
CA ASN A 86 -19.20 13.81 -10.29
C ASN A 86 -18.07 14.04 -9.26
N GLU A 87 -17.07 13.17 -9.20
CA GLU A 87 -15.84 13.45 -8.47
C GLU A 87 -14.90 14.27 -9.35
N PRO A 88 -14.35 15.39 -8.84
CA PRO A 88 -13.34 16.11 -9.56
C PRO A 88 -12.06 15.27 -9.65
N PHE A 89 -11.36 15.39 -10.77
CA PHE A 89 -10.02 14.85 -10.96
C PHE A 89 -9.16 15.84 -11.76
N VAL A 90 -7.85 15.70 -11.66
CA VAL A 90 -6.90 16.35 -12.57
C VAL A 90 -6.17 15.32 -13.39
N SER A 91 -5.87 15.68 -14.64
CA SER A 91 -4.87 14.99 -15.45
C SER A 91 -3.56 15.74 -15.35
N LEU A 92 -2.47 15.03 -15.06
CA LEU A 92 -1.13 15.61 -15.01
C LEU A 92 -0.34 15.17 -16.24
N GLN A 93 0.47 16.08 -16.78
CA GLN A 93 1.32 15.83 -17.93
C GLN A 93 2.27 14.65 -17.69
N GLY A 94 2.31 13.71 -18.63
CA GLY A 94 3.21 12.56 -18.62
C GLY A 94 2.85 11.46 -19.62
N GLY A 95 1.58 11.40 -20.04
CA GLY A 95 1.08 10.44 -21.02
C GLY A 95 1.66 10.65 -22.43
N VAL A 96 1.51 9.62 -23.26
CA VAL A 96 1.91 9.69 -24.68
C VAL A 96 0.99 10.62 -25.50
N ASP A 97 -0.24 10.80 -25.03
CA ASP A 97 -1.24 11.70 -25.58
C ASP A 97 -2.25 12.10 -24.50
N ALA A 98 -3.16 13.03 -24.83
CA ALA A 98 -4.15 13.56 -23.90
C ALA A 98 -5.11 12.51 -23.31
N THR A 99 -5.31 11.37 -23.98
CA THR A 99 -6.19 10.30 -23.49
C THR A 99 -5.48 9.36 -22.51
N LYS A 100 -4.15 9.41 -22.47
CA LYS A 100 -3.28 8.53 -21.66
C LYS A 100 -2.52 9.28 -20.57
N GLU A 101 -2.93 10.52 -20.27
CA GLU A 101 -2.41 11.27 -19.13
C GLU A 101 -2.80 10.57 -17.82
N PRO A 102 -1.89 10.46 -16.84
CA PRO A 102 -2.22 9.99 -15.50
C PRO A 102 -3.31 10.85 -14.85
N GLN A 103 -4.32 10.20 -14.28
CA GLN A 103 -5.51 10.86 -13.72
C GLN A 103 -5.60 10.67 -12.21
N PHE A 104 -5.95 11.75 -11.49
CA PHE A 104 -5.90 11.81 -10.03
C PHE A 104 -7.22 12.36 -9.46
N ALA A 105 -8.06 11.48 -8.93
CA ALA A 105 -9.37 11.82 -8.39
C ALA A 105 -9.31 12.18 -6.89
N PHE A 106 -9.99 13.26 -6.51
CA PHE A 106 -9.95 13.80 -5.14
C PHE A 106 -11.02 13.18 -4.23
N ILE A 107 -10.68 13.05 -2.95
CA ILE A 107 -11.68 12.78 -1.90
C ILE A 107 -12.64 13.95 -1.70
N VAL A 108 -13.79 13.66 -1.09
CA VAL A 108 -14.83 14.66 -0.78
C VAL A 108 -14.27 15.85 0.01
N SER A 109 -13.41 15.61 1.00
CA SER A 109 -12.85 16.67 1.86
C SER A 109 -11.90 17.63 1.16
N ASP A 110 -11.32 17.26 0.01
CA ASP A 110 -10.42 18.13 -0.75
C ASP A 110 -11.06 18.69 -2.05
N ARG A 111 -12.35 18.44 -2.30
CA ARG A 111 -13.04 18.94 -3.51
C ARG A 111 -12.96 20.45 -3.67
N GLU A 112 -13.06 21.21 -2.57
CA GLU A 112 -12.97 22.67 -2.63
C GLU A 112 -11.59 23.18 -3.08
N LYS A 113 -10.52 22.44 -2.75
CA LYS A 113 -9.18 22.73 -3.26
C LYS A 113 -9.10 22.40 -4.74
N ALA A 114 -9.66 21.25 -5.14
CA ALA A 114 -9.71 20.83 -6.54
C ALA A 114 -10.41 21.87 -7.45
N PHE A 115 -11.47 22.54 -6.97
CA PHE A 115 -12.17 23.59 -7.73
C PHE A 115 -11.35 24.84 -8.03
N LYS A 116 -10.24 25.06 -7.31
CA LYS A 116 -9.33 26.20 -7.52
C LYS A 116 -8.20 25.86 -8.50
N LEU A 117 -8.05 24.58 -8.86
CA LEU A 117 -7.00 24.11 -9.76
C LEU A 117 -7.29 24.49 -11.20
N LYS A 118 -6.22 24.74 -11.96
CA LYS A 118 -6.29 25.14 -13.36
C LYS A 118 -5.15 24.50 -14.16
N PRO A 119 -5.36 24.22 -15.46
CA PRO A 119 -4.27 23.83 -16.34
C PRO A 119 -3.09 24.82 -16.29
N GLY A 120 -1.87 24.29 -16.41
CA GLY A 120 -0.61 25.03 -16.34
C GLY A 120 -0.03 25.17 -14.93
N GLN A 121 -0.78 24.84 -13.88
CA GLN A 121 -0.25 24.83 -12.51
C GLN A 121 0.62 23.61 -12.26
N HIS A 122 1.73 23.81 -11.53
CA HIS A 122 2.47 22.70 -10.94
C HIS A 122 1.84 22.35 -9.57
N ILE A 123 1.63 21.07 -9.30
CA ILE A 123 0.98 20.58 -8.08
C ILE A 123 1.72 19.38 -7.50
N LYS A 124 1.57 19.19 -6.19
CA LYS A 124 1.94 17.95 -5.49
C LYS A 124 0.72 17.36 -4.79
N LEU A 125 0.50 16.07 -4.95
CA LEU A 125 -0.62 15.31 -4.39
C LEU A 125 -0.11 14.13 -3.58
N GLN A 126 -0.86 13.72 -2.56
CA GLN A 126 -0.78 12.37 -2.01
C GLN A 126 -2.01 11.60 -2.48
N CYS A 127 -1.82 10.41 -3.04
CA CYS A 127 -2.88 9.60 -3.63
C CYS A 127 -2.72 8.12 -3.29
N LYS A 128 -3.77 7.35 -3.55
CA LYS A 128 -3.75 5.89 -3.58
C LYS A 128 -3.92 5.40 -5.01
N GLY A 129 -3.04 4.53 -5.49
CA GLY A 129 -3.10 4.04 -6.87
C GLY A 129 -4.28 3.10 -7.11
N LEU A 130 -4.95 3.27 -8.24
CA LEU A 130 -6.05 2.41 -8.70
C LEU A 130 -5.61 1.42 -9.78
N GLY A 131 -4.43 1.62 -10.36
CA GLY A 131 -3.87 0.80 -11.43
C GLY A 131 -4.04 1.43 -12.81
N ASP A 132 -3.87 0.61 -13.84
CA ASP A 132 -4.26 0.94 -15.21
C ASP A 132 -5.79 0.75 -15.37
N LEU A 133 -6.49 1.83 -15.71
CA LEU A 133 -7.90 1.81 -16.03
C LEU A 133 -8.11 2.52 -17.36
N ALA A 134 -8.68 1.79 -18.34
CA ALA A 134 -8.89 2.28 -19.70
C ALA A 134 -7.61 2.77 -20.40
N GLU A 135 -6.50 2.07 -20.22
CA GLU A 135 -5.16 2.38 -20.78
C GLU A 135 -4.53 3.67 -20.23
N ALA A 136 -5.02 4.15 -19.08
CA ALA A 136 -4.48 5.30 -18.38
C ALA A 136 -4.16 4.93 -16.92
N PRO A 137 -3.01 5.37 -16.39
CA PRO A 137 -2.73 5.26 -14.97
C PRO A 137 -3.73 6.11 -14.17
N MET A 138 -4.42 5.50 -13.22
CA MET A 138 -5.38 6.20 -12.38
C MET A 138 -5.03 6.08 -10.91
N ALA A 139 -5.27 7.15 -10.17
CA ALA A 139 -5.19 7.18 -8.72
C ALA A 139 -6.41 7.90 -8.15
N GLY A 140 -6.81 7.48 -6.96
CA GLY A 140 -7.91 8.04 -6.20
C GLY A 140 -7.45 8.44 -4.82
N GLU A 141 -8.43 8.79 -4.00
CA GLU A 141 -8.20 9.23 -2.63
C GLU A 141 -7.18 10.39 -2.52
N CYS A 142 -7.11 11.24 -3.56
CA CYS A 142 -6.08 12.26 -3.64
C CYS A 142 -6.37 13.47 -2.76
N LYS A 143 -5.30 14.00 -2.15
CA LYS A 143 -5.27 15.29 -1.42
C LYS A 143 -4.10 16.15 -1.87
N VAL A 144 -4.28 17.46 -1.85
CA VAL A 144 -3.23 18.43 -2.16
C VAL A 144 -2.25 18.50 -1.00
N LEU A 145 -0.95 18.42 -1.30
CA LEU A 145 0.13 18.68 -0.35
C LEU A 145 0.56 20.15 -0.48
N GLU A 146 0.60 20.86 0.64
CA GLU A 146 1.03 22.27 0.75
C GLU A 146 2.55 22.40 0.86
#